data_AF-A0A1V0URF0-F1
#
_entry.id   AF-A0A1V0URF0-F1
#
_cell.length_a   1.000
_cell.length_b   1.000
_cell.length_c   1.000
_cell.angle_alpha   90.00
_cell.angle_beta   90.00
_cell.angle_gamma   90.00
#
_symmetry.space_group_name_H-M   'P 1'
#
loop_
_entity.id
_entity.type
_entity.pdbx_description
1 polymer ?
#
loop_
_entity_poly.entity_id
_entity_poly.type
_entity_poly.pdbx_seq_one_letter_code
_entity_poly.pdbx_strand_id
1 'polypeptide(L)'
;MNSRIALRVELENAIVKSEYTLSSLAEYGGLSIGNLSASLQKKKLRPITLKQLDTLTEALGLPEGHYYDLYLAECFYNNRVAVPRMKSFLIRCSELGKTDLIMNAIHILVEHPKYTELLFSVAEELYLGGLDEESILFYEEIIQEEKYNHSDRLAISHYRIFRATIGANAEENYKAVIRFEDFRKKLPEAFQLDALLQLANVCLSLGKWNLTEQFADELRILTTIRYQEELLIKKNKSVSEPLKTERPLVVYYGQSYLIKAAALFRQGHYEKTKQYIEGYEDLSWFEILDEQGKKEVNNFSLWARANKYSVELMLGNVSVLDEYANYLAERPNDIPEGLLMITQAANAYGFSIDHILEQFPLSLL
;
A
#
# COMPACT_ATOMS: atom_id res chain seq x y z
N MET A 1 36.76 -11.30 22.00
CA MET A 1 37.01 -9.84 22.19
C MET A 1 35.65 -9.15 22.22
N ASN A 2 35.40 -8.21 23.13
CA ASN A 2 34.12 -7.48 23.15
C ASN A 2 33.96 -6.77 21.79
N SER A 3 32.95 -7.13 21.00
CA SER A 3 32.78 -6.64 19.62
C SER A 3 32.69 -5.10 19.54
N ARG A 4 32.28 -4.42 20.62
CA ARG A 4 32.36 -2.95 20.73
C ARG A 4 33.80 -2.43 20.76
N ILE A 5 34.71 -3.15 21.39
CA ILE A 5 36.15 -2.82 21.40
C ILE A 5 36.73 -3.10 20.01
N ALA A 6 36.33 -4.20 19.36
CA ALA A 6 36.76 -4.53 18.00
C ALA A 6 36.37 -3.42 17.01
N LEU A 7 35.12 -2.96 17.03
CA LEU A 7 34.67 -1.82 16.21
C LEU A 7 35.58 -0.59 16.39
N ARG A 8 35.90 -0.21 17.63
CA ARG A 8 36.76 0.96 17.90
C ARG A 8 38.18 0.76 17.40
N VAL A 9 38.73 -0.44 17.53
CA VAL A 9 40.07 -0.76 17.01
C VAL A 9 40.10 -0.64 15.49
N GLU A 10 39.09 -1.18 14.80
CA GLU A 10 39.01 -1.08 13.35
C GLU A 10 38.84 0.37 12.87
N LEU A 11 38.00 1.17 13.55
CA LEU A 11 37.85 2.60 13.24
C LEU A 11 39.15 3.38 13.48
N GLU A 12 39.83 3.16 14.60
CA GLU A 12 41.14 3.79 14.87
C GLU A 12 42.17 3.41 13.81
N ASN A 13 42.24 2.12 13.43
CA ASN A 13 43.15 1.64 12.40
C ASN A 13 42.86 2.28 11.04
N ALA A 14 41.58 2.43 10.67
CA ALA A 14 41.19 3.04 9.40
C ALA A 14 41.52 4.54 9.35
N ILE A 15 41.31 5.27 10.45
CA ILE A 15 41.69 6.69 10.55
C ILE A 15 43.21 6.85 10.43
N VAL A 16 44.01 6.00 11.08
CA VAL A 16 45.47 6.07 10.97
C VAL A 16 45.94 5.76 9.53
N LYS A 17 45.32 4.77 8.87
CA LYS A 17 45.66 4.38 7.50
C LYS A 17 45.27 5.42 6.44
N SER A 18 44.27 6.26 6.71
CA SER A 18 43.83 7.28 5.76
C SER A 18 44.72 8.53 5.73
N GLU A 19 45.76 8.58 6.57
CA GLU A 19 46.67 9.73 6.77
C GLU A 19 45.96 11.01 7.26
N TYR A 20 44.66 10.95 7.54
CA TYR A 20 43.87 12.04 8.10
C TYR A 20 43.81 11.99 9.63
N THR A 21 43.70 13.17 10.24
CA THR A 21 43.34 13.27 11.66
C THR A 21 41.82 13.25 11.84
N LEU A 22 41.34 12.90 13.03
CA LEU A 22 39.92 13.06 13.39
C LEU A 22 39.43 14.50 13.20
N SER A 23 40.31 15.48 13.44
CA SER A 23 39.99 16.90 13.24
C SER A 23 39.78 17.23 11.76
N SER A 24 40.64 16.72 10.86
CA SER A 24 40.47 16.94 9.42
C SER A 24 39.26 16.18 8.86
N LEU A 25 38.97 14.98 9.35
CA LEU A 25 37.73 14.27 8.97
C LEU A 25 36.47 14.99 9.48
N ALA A 26 36.54 15.67 10.63
CA ALA A 26 35.44 16.46 11.16
C ALA A 26 35.12 17.72 10.33
N GLU A 27 36.08 18.23 9.53
CA GLU A 27 35.81 19.30 8.56
C GLU A 27 34.88 18.81 7.43
N TYR A 28 34.98 17.52 7.07
CA TYR A 28 34.11 16.87 6.09
C TYR A 28 32.77 16.42 6.70
N GLY A 29 32.81 15.64 7.78
CA GLY A 29 31.61 15.03 8.38
C GLY A 29 30.93 15.86 9.48
N GLY A 30 31.37 17.10 9.69
CA GLY A 30 30.80 18.05 10.65
C GLY A 30 30.72 17.53 12.09
N LEU A 31 29.66 17.95 12.80
CA LEU A 31 29.42 17.61 14.21
C LEU A 31 29.29 16.10 14.48
N SER A 32 28.87 15.30 13.48
CA SER A 32 28.75 13.85 13.62
C SER A 32 30.11 13.21 13.91
N ILE A 33 31.15 13.60 13.16
CA ILE A 33 32.53 13.12 13.36
C ILE A 33 33.21 13.86 14.52
N GLY A 34 32.99 15.17 14.67
CA GLY A 34 33.59 15.95 15.76
C GLY A 34 33.31 15.38 17.16
N ASN A 35 32.12 14.79 17.35
CA ASN A 35 31.73 14.18 18.62
C ASN A 35 32.23 12.73 18.81
N LEU A 36 32.86 12.09 17.80
CA LEU A 36 33.32 10.71 17.87
C LEU A 36 34.58 10.51 18.71
N SER A 37 35.41 11.55 18.89
CA SER A 37 36.67 11.45 19.65
C SER A 37 36.46 10.84 21.05
N ALA A 38 35.40 11.25 21.75
CA ALA A 38 35.07 10.70 23.06
C ALA A 38 34.47 9.28 23.02
N SER A 39 33.90 8.86 21.89
CA SER A 39 33.34 7.52 21.69
C SER A 39 34.38 6.50 21.27
N LEU A 40 35.46 6.92 20.58
CA LEU A 40 36.59 6.07 20.22
C LEU A 40 37.49 5.77 21.43
N GLN A 41 37.50 6.64 22.45
CA GLN A 41 38.22 6.38 23.70
C GLN A 41 37.79 5.07 24.39
N LYS A 42 38.69 4.08 24.39
CA LYS A 42 38.47 2.73 24.96
C LYS A 42 38.11 2.71 26.46
N LYS A 43 38.40 3.78 27.21
CA LYS A 43 38.11 3.87 28.66
C LYS A 43 36.63 4.06 29.02
N LYS A 44 35.84 4.76 28.20
CA LYS A 44 34.44 5.10 28.53
C LYS A 44 33.41 4.42 27.62
N LEU A 45 33.82 3.82 26.50
CA LEU A 45 32.97 3.12 25.53
C LEU A 45 31.62 3.82 25.28
N ARG A 46 31.66 5.14 25.02
CA ARG A 46 30.44 5.89 24.73
C ARG A 46 29.79 5.33 23.46
N PRO A 47 28.45 5.19 23.43
CA PRO A 47 27.71 4.81 22.24
C PRO A 47 28.16 5.56 20.98
N ILE A 48 28.31 4.82 19.89
CA ILE A 48 28.40 5.39 18.54
C ILE A 48 26.99 5.25 17.94
N THR A 49 26.45 6.33 17.36
CA THR A 49 25.20 6.24 16.60
C THR A 49 25.46 5.80 15.17
N LEU A 50 24.46 5.25 14.51
CA LEU A 50 24.62 4.74 13.14
C LEU A 50 24.97 5.87 12.16
N LYS A 51 24.33 7.03 12.31
CA LYS A 51 24.67 8.24 11.56
C LYS A 51 26.14 8.62 11.74
N GLN A 52 26.69 8.55 12.95
CA GLN A 52 28.10 8.85 13.17
C GLN A 52 29.01 7.83 12.48
N LEU A 53 28.64 6.55 12.52
CA LEU A 53 29.39 5.50 11.84
C LEU A 53 29.38 5.71 10.32
N ASP A 54 28.20 5.94 9.73
CA ASP A 54 28.04 6.14 8.29
C ASP A 54 28.81 7.37 7.81
N THR A 55 28.66 8.51 8.50
CA THR A 55 29.39 9.75 8.15
C THR A 55 30.91 9.54 8.24
N LEU A 56 31.41 8.81 9.24
CA LEU A 56 32.84 8.50 9.32
C LEU A 56 33.28 7.54 8.20
N THR A 57 32.47 6.52 7.90
CA THR A 57 32.75 5.53 6.84
C THR A 57 32.87 6.21 5.48
N GLU A 58 31.94 7.13 5.19
CA GLU A 58 31.97 7.97 3.98
C GLU A 58 33.21 8.87 3.94
N ALA A 59 33.53 9.56 5.04
CA ALA A 59 34.71 10.43 5.13
C ALA A 59 36.04 9.67 4.94
N LEU A 60 36.04 8.36 5.24
CA LEU A 60 37.17 7.46 5.00
C LEU A 60 37.20 6.88 3.58
N GLY A 61 36.23 7.21 2.73
CA GLY A 61 36.12 6.69 1.36
C GLY A 61 35.78 5.19 1.31
N LEU A 62 35.16 4.66 2.36
CA LEU A 62 34.77 3.25 2.47
C LEU A 62 33.31 3.05 2.03
N PRO A 63 32.94 1.85 1.54
CA PRO A 63 31.57 1.59 1.09
C PRO A 63 30.57 1.64 2.25
N GLU A 64 29.32 2.02 1.95
CA GLU A 64 28.25 2.03 2.95
C GLU A 64 28.06 0.65 3.60
N GLY A 65 27.78 0.65 4.91
CA GLY A 65 27.61 -0.59 5.67
C GLY A 65 28.90 -1.35 6.01
N HIS A 66 30.09 -0.81 5.68
CA HIS A 66 31.37 -1.51 5.87
C HIS A 66 31.60 -2.04 7.29
N TYR A 67 31.13 -1.32 8.32
CA TYR A 67 31.32 -1.69 9.72
C TYR A 67 30.10 -2.32 10.39
N TYR A 68 29.04 -2.65 9.65
CA TYR A 68 27.77 -3.09 10.23
C TYR A 68 27.88 -4.41 11.00
N ASP A 69 28.72 -5.34 10.54
CA ASP A 69 29.00 -6.61 11.22
C ASP A 69 29.45 -6.40 12.68
N LEU A 70 30.26 -5.36 12.91
CA LEU A 70 30.78 -5.00 14.23
C LEU A 70 29.82 -4.09 15.00
N TYR A 71 29.00 -3.32 14.30
CA TYR A 71 28.09 -2.34 14.90
C TYR A 71 26.92 -2.96 15.66
N LEU A 72 26.52 -4.21 15.37
CA LEU A 72 25.44 -4.89 16.09
C LEU A 72 25.67 -4.90 17.62
N ALA A 73 26.92 -4.95 18.05
CA ALA A 73 27.30 -4.89 19.46
C ALA A 73 27.08 -3.50 20.12
N GLU A 74 26.94 -2.44 19.34
CA GLU A 74 26.47 -1.15 19.84
C GLU A 74 24.94 -1.16 20.07
N CYS A 75 24.19 -1.98 19.33
CA CYS A 75 22.74 -2.12 19.51
C CYS A 75 22.36 -2.98 20.72
N PHE A 76 23.22 -3.91 21.14
CA PHE A 76 22.96 -4.82 22.25
C PHE A 76 24.14 -4.85 23.24
N TYR A 77 23.90 -4.43 24.49
CA TYR A 77 24.94 -4.37 25.51
C TYR A 77 24.38 -4.70 26.90
N ASN A 78 25.11 -5.49 27.69
CA ASN A 78 24.71 -5.94 29.04
C ASN A 78 23.29 -6.55 29.08
N ASN A 79 22.97 -7.41 28.12
CA ASN A 79 21.65 -8.03 27.94
C ASN A 79 20.50 -7.02 27.81
N ARG A 80 20.79 -5.82 27.27
CA ARG A 80 19.80 -4.78 26.99
C ARG A 80 19.92 -4.33 25.55
N VAL A 81 18.77 -4.20 24.90
CA VAL A 81 18.64 -3.68 23.54
C VAL A 81 18.52 -2.15 23.61
N ALA A 82 19.38 -1.45 22.88
CA ALA A 82 19.22 -0.03 22.63
C ALA A 82 18.25 0.17 21.46
N VAL A 83 16.94 0.15 21.76
CA VAL A 83 15.84 0.14 20.77
C VAL A 83 16.02 1.15 19.62
N PRO A 84 16.35 2.44 19.86
CA PRO A 84 16.51 3.40 18.75
C PRO A 84 17.66 3.05 17.80
N ARG A 85 18.77 2.52 18.34
CA ARG A 85 19.94 2.12 17.54
C ARG A 85 19.67 0.82 16.79
N MET A 86 19.00 -0.14 17.43
CA MET A 86 18.59 -1.37 16.77
C MET A 86 17.62 -1.09 15.62
N LYS A 87 16.63 -0.22 15.85
CA LYS A 87 15.69 0.21 14.80
C LYS A 87 16.44 0.81 13.60
N SER A 88 17.31 1.80 13.86
CA SER A 88 18.11 2.44 12.80
C SER A 88 18.98 1.43 12.04
N PHE A 89 19.57 0.47 12.77
CA PHE A 89 20.41 -0.57 12.21
C PHE A 89 19.64 -1.49 11.27
N LEU A 90 18.47 -1.99 11.70
CA LEU A 90 17.63 -2.85 10.89
C LEU A 90 17.16 -2.15 9.61
N ILE A 91 16.74 -0.89 9.71
CA ILE A 91 16.31 -0.09 8.54
C ILE A 91 17.46 0.07 7.55
N ARG A 92 18.64 0.55 7.99
CA ARG A 92 19.79 0.70 7.10
C ARG A 92 20.31 -0.63 6.54
N CYS A 93 20.22 -1.72 7.30
CA CYS A 93 20.57 -3.04 6.76
C CYS A 93 19.59 -3.46 5.66
N SER A 94 18.31 -3.10 5.78
CA SER A 94 17.28 -3.39 4.77
C SER A 94 17.57 -2.61 3.49
N GLU A 95 17.83 -1.30 3.60
CA GLU A 95 18.21 -0.42 2.48
C GLU A 95 19.47 -0.90 1.73
N LEU A 96 20.41 -1.55 2.44
CA LEU A 96 21.67 -2.04 1.87
C LEU A 96 21.63 -3.53 1.50
N GLY A 97 20.48 -4.20 1.60
CA GLY A 97 20.35 -5.63 1.30
C GLY A 97 21.19 -6.55 2.19
N LYS A 98 21.47 -6.16 3.45
CA LYS A 98 22.30 -6.90 4.41
C LYS A 98 21.47 -7.92 5.21
N THR A 99 20.81 -8.85 4.52
CA THR A 99 19.86 -9.80 5.12
C THR A 99 20.48 -10.65 6.24
N ASP A 100 21.72 -11.11 6.10
CA ASP A 100 22.40 -11.89 7.14
C ASP A 100 22.50 -11.13 8.48
N LEU A 101 22.73 -9.81 8.41
CA LEU A 101 22.81 -8.95 9.60
C LEU A 101 21.45 -8.69 10.22
N ILE A 102 20.41 -8.60 9.40
CA ILE A 102 19.02 -8.51 9.86
C ILE A 102 18.67 -9.78 10.64
N MET A 103 18.96 -10.96 10.09
CA MET A 103 18.66 -12.24 10.75
C MET A 103 19.43 -12.40 12.07
N ASN A 104 20.71 -12.00 12.09
CA ASN A 104 21.51 -11.99 13.33
C ASN A 104 20.93 -11.06 14.39
N ALA A 105 20.46 -9.88 13.99
CA ALA A 105 19.82 -8.94 14.89
C ALA A 105 18.47 -9.47 15.42
N ILE A 106 17.65 -10.07 14.55
CA ILE A 106 16.39 -10.71 14.92
C ILE A 106 16.63 -11.80 15.97
N HIS A 107 17.61 -12.69 15.76
CA HIS A 107 17.92 -13.75 16.72
C HIS A 107 18.25 -13.24 18.12
N ILE A 108 18.96 -12.10 18.21
CA ILE A 108 19.25 -11.44 19.50
C ILE A 108 17.98 -10.84 20.13
N LEU A 109 17.04 -10.38 19.29
CA LEU A 109 15.85 -9.68 19.73
C LEU A 109 14.72 -10.62 20.20
N VAL A 110 14.68 -11.89 19.80
CA VAL A 110 13.58 -12.82 20.15
C VAL A 110 13.29 -12.84 21.66
N GLU A 111 14.32 -12.78 22.49
CA GLU A 111 14.21 -12.78 23.96
C GLU A 111 13.80 -11.42 24.56
N HIS A 112 13.66 -10.38 23.73
CA HIS A 112 13.33 -9.04 24.19
C HIS A 112 11.80 -8.87 24.38
N PRO A 113 11.32 -8.38 25.54
CA PRO A 113 9.88 -8.28 25.82
C PRO A 113 9.06 -7.43 24.83
N LYS A 114 9.71 -6.53 24.10
CA LYS A 114 9.09 -5.65 23.08
C LYS A 114 9.59 -5.96 21.67
N TYR A 115 10.01 -7.20 21.42
CA TYR A 115 10.53 -7.66 20.15
C TYR A 115 9.57 -7.33 18.99
N THR A 116 8.31 -7.77 19.09
CA THR A 116 7.32 -7.59 18.02
C THR A 116 6.92 -6.13 17.84
N GLU A 117 6.86 -5.33 18.91
CA GLU A 117 6.65 -3.87 18.81
C GLU A 117 7.77 -3.19 18.01
N LEU A 118 9.04 -3.57 18.25
CA LEU A 118 10.18 -3.03 17.53
C LEU A 118 10.15 -3.45 16.07
N LEU A 119 9.97 -4.73 15.76
CA LEU A 119 9.92 -5.20 14.39
C LEU A 119 8.77 -4.56 13.60
N PHE A 120 7.59 -4.43 14.20
CA PHE A 120 6.46 -3.76 13.56
C PHE A 120 6.79 -2.30 13.25
N SER A 121 7.49 -1.61 14.17
CA SER A 121 7.90 -0.23 13.93
C SER A 121 8.97 -0.08 12.84
N VAL A 122 9.78 -1.11 12.58
CA VAL A 122 10.72 -1.17 11.46
C VAL A 122 9.96 -1.42 10.16
N ALA A 123 9.06 -2.42 10.17
CA ALA A 123 8.24 -2.79 9.03
C ALA A 123 7.40 -1.61 8.50
N GLU A 124 6.70 -0.90 9.39
CA GLU A 124 5.91 0.26 9.01
C GLU A 124 6.78 1.43 8.51
N GLU A 125 7.98 1.63 9.05
CA GLU A 125 8.87 2.70 8.56
C GLU A 125 9.42 2.39 7.16
N LEU A 126 9.79 1.13 6.89
CA LEU A 126 10.20 0.68 5.57
C LEU A 126 9.06 0.80 4.55
N TYR A 127 7.88 0.26 4.90
CA TYR A 127 6.70 0.28 4.04
C TYR A 127 6.26 1.72 3.71
N LEU A 128 6.13 2.59 4.73
CA LEU A 128 5.77 3.99 4.50
C LEU A 128 6.88 4.78 3.78
N GLY A 129 8.12 4.31 3.84
CA GLY A 129 9.27 4.81 3.08
C GLY A 129 9.34 4.33 1.63
N GLY A 130 8.43 3.43 1.20
CA GLY A 130 8.39 2.86 -0.16
C GLY A 130 9.29 1.65 -0.38
N LEU A 131 9.87 1.09 0.69
CA LEU A 131 10.64 -0.16 0.69
C LEU A 131 9.71 -1.33 1.05
N ASP A 132 8.70 -1.52 0.19
CA ASP A 132 7.60 -2.44 0.43
C ASP A 132 8.10 -3.89 0.50
N GLU A 133 8.98 -4.30 -0.42
CA GLU A 133 9.53 -5.65 -0.48
C GLU A 133 10.38 -5.98 0.75
N GLU A 134 11.24 -5.04 1.18
CA GLU A 134 12.10 -5.20 2.35
C GLU A 134 11.29 -5.24 3.66
N SER A 135 10.13 -4.58 3.69
CA SER A 135 9.25 -4.59 4.85
C SER A 135 8.61 -5.96 5.12
N ILE A 136 8.44 -6.79 4.07
CA ILE A 136 7.73 -8.08 4.14
C ILE A 136 8.38 -9.00 5.18
N LEU A 137 9.71 -9.09 5.20
CA LEU A 137 10.44 -9.95 6.14
C LEU A 137 10.03 -9.65 7.59
N PHE A 138 9.92 -8.38 7.96
CA PHE A 138 9.56 -8.01 9.33
C PHE A 138 8.08 -8.28 9.64
N TYR A 139 7.19 -8.09 8.67
CA TYR A 139 5.78 -8.48 8.83
C TYR A 139 5.61 -9.99 8.97
N GLU A 140 6.39 -10.80 8.26
CA GLU A 140 6.39 -12.26 8.39
C GLU A 140 6.77 -12.70 9.81
N GLU A 141 7.84 -12.13 10.37
CA GLU A 141 8.26 -12.41 11.75
C GLU A 141 7.14 -12.09 12.75
N ILE A 142 6.43 -10.97 12.58
CA ILE A 142 5.32 -10.57 13.46
C ILE A 142 4.16 -11.56 13.34
N ILE A 143 3.84 -12.01 12.13
CA ILE A 143 2.77 -13.00 11.91
C ILE A 143 3.10 -14.33 12.58
N GLN A 144 4.35 -14.77 12.51
CA GLN A 144 4.79 -16.02 13.15
C GLN A 144 4.69 -15.94 14.68
N GLU A 145 5.18 -14.85 15.27
CA GLU A 145 5.20 -14.66 16.73
C GLU A 145 3.82 -14.40 17.32
N GLU A 146 2.96 -13.64 16.63
CA GLU A 146 1.65 -13.24 17.13
C GLU A 146 0.50 -14.11 16.62
N LYS A 147 0.78 -15.27 16.01
CA LYS A 147 -0.22 -16.15 15.37
C LYS A 147 -1.44 -16.49 16.23
N TYR A 148 -1.24 -16.62 17.55
CA TYR A 148 -2.30 -16.96 18.51
C TYR A 148 -2.87 -15.75 19.25
N ASN A 149 -2.36 -14.54 18.95
CA ASN A 149 -2.80 -13.29 19.53
C ASN A 149 -3.76 -12.58 18.56
N HIS A 150 -4.68 -11.79 19.10
CA HIS A 150 -5.59 -10.95 18.32
C HIS A 150 -5.17 -9.48 18.38
N SER A 151 -3.95 -9.20 17.92
CA SER A 151 -3.43 -7.83 17.88
C SER A 151 -3.80 -7.13 16.57
N ASP A 152 -3.95 -5.80 16.63
CA ASP A 152 -4.08 -4.97 15.41
C ASP A 152 -2.86 -5.11 14.50
N ARG A 153 -1.66 -5.26 15.09
CA ARG A 153 -0.41 -5.46 14.34
C ARG A 153 -0.45 -6.70 13.47
N LEU A 154 -1.03 -7.80 13.95
CA LEU A 154 -1.16 -9.02 13.17
C LEU A 154 -2.02 -8.77 11.92
N ALA A 155 -3.19 -8.14 12.09
CA ALA A 155 -4.08 -7.82 10.97
C ALA A 155 -3.45 -6.83 9.98
N ILE A 156 -2.77 -5.79 10.49
CA ILE A 156 -2.05 -4.83 9.66
C ILE A 156 -0.92 -5.53 8.89
N SER A 157 -0.17 -6.43 9.54
CA SER A 157 0.93 -7.17 8.89
C SER A 157 0.43 -7.99 7.70
N HIS A 158 -0.67 -8.73 7.88
CA HIS A 158 -1.31 -9.45 6.77
C HIS A 158 -1.78 -8.51 5.65
N TYR A 159 -2.32 -7.35 5.99
CA TYR A 159 -2.76 -6.34 5.01
C TYR A 159 -1.59 -5.71 4.24
N ARG A 160 -0.49 -5.37 4.91
CA ARG A 160 0.70 -4.77 4.30
C ARG A 160 1.39 -5.74 3.35
N ILE A 161 1.54 -7.00 3.76
CA ILE A 161 2.03 -8.06 2.86
C ILE A 161 1.08 -8.21 1.66
N PHE A 162 -0.24 -8.27 1.87
CA PHE A 162 -1.19 -8.34 0.77
C PHE A 162 -0.94 -7.22 -0.24
N ARG A 163 -0.84 -5.96 0.20
CA ARG A 163 -0.57 -4.82 -0.69
C ARG A 163 0.77 -4.91 -1.41
N ALA A 164 1.83 -5.30 -0.72
CA ALA A 164 3.17 -5.40 -1.29
C ALA A 164 3.27 -6.54 -2.33
N THR A 165 2.47 -7.60 -2.18
CA THR A 165 2.49 -8.77 -3.08
C THR A 165 1.66 -8.58 -4.36
N ILE A 166 0.67 -7.67 -4.37
CA ILE A 166 -0.17 -7.47 -5.57
C ILE A 166 0.66 -6.91 -6.73
N GLY A 167 0.67 -7.65 -7.83
CA GLY A 167 1.39 -7.27 -9.05
C GLY A 167 0.79 -7.89 -10.31
N ALA A 168 1.64 -8.14 -11.31
CA ALA A 168 1.20 -8.67 -12.61
C ALA A 168 0.86 -10.18 -12.58
N ASN A 169 1.30 -10.92 -11.56
CA ASN A 169 1.10 -12.37 -11.49
C ASN A 169 -0.25 -12.71 -10.83
N ALA A 170 -1.19 -13.22 -11.63
CA ALA A 170 -2.52 -13.60 -11.17
C ALA A 170 -2.52 -14.69 -10.08
N GLU A 171 -1.61 -15.65 -10.15
CA GLU A 171 -1.53 -16.73 -9.16
C GLU A 171 -1.08 -16.20 -7.79
N GLU A 172 -0.04 -15.38 -7.78
CA GLU A 172 0.47 -14.74 -6.56
C GLU A 172 -0.55 -13.77 -5.96
N ASN A 173 -1.25 -13.00 -6.80
CA ASN A 173 -2.35 -12.15 -6.35
C ASN A 173 -3.45 -12.97 -5.66
N TYR A 174 -3.81 -14.14 -6.21
CA TYR A 174 -4.84 -14.97 -5.59
C TYR A 174 -4.38 -15.59 -4.26
N LYS A 175 -3.11 -16.03 -4.17
CA LYS A 175 -2.51 -16.48 -2.90
C LYS A 175 -2.54 -15.37 -1.85
N ALA A 176 -2.23 -14.13 -2.24
CA ALA A 176 -2.28 -12.97 -1.35
C ALA A 176 -3.71 -12.70 -0.83
N VAL A 177 -4.73 -12.80 -1.69
CA VAL A 177 -6.15 -12.69 -1.29
C VAL A 177 -6.49 -13.73 -0.22
N ILE A 178 -6.23 -15.01 -0.49
CA ILE A 178 -6.54 -16.12 0.44
C ILE A 178 -5.84 -15.90 1.79
N ARG A 179 -4.59 -15.44 1.76
CA ARG A 179 -3.81 -15.21 2.99
C ARG A 179 -4.36 -14.07 3.85
N PHE A 180 -4.97 -13.06 3.24
CA PHE A 180 -5.41 -11.85 3.93
C PHE A 180 -6.90 -11.83 4.26
N GLU A 181 -7.76 -12.49 3.47
CA GLU A 181 -9.21 -12.31 3.56
C GLU A 181 -9.78 -12.50 4.97
N ASP A 182 -9.31 -13.48 5.73
CA ASP A 182 -9.78 -13.78 7.09
C ASP A 182 -9.36 -12.75 8.15
N PHE A 183 -8.40 -11.88 7.82
CA PHE A 183 -7.90 -10.81 8.69
C PHE A 183 -8.56 -9.46 8.41
N ARG A 184 -9.21 -9.27 7.26
CA ARG A 184 -9.78 -7.97 6.86
C ARG A 184 -10.72 -7.36 7.90
N LYS A 185 -11.51 -8.19 8.58
CA LYS A 185 -12.48 -7.75 9.62
C LYS A 185 -11.82 -7.41 10.95
N LYS A 186 -10.58 -7.84 11.15
CA LYS A 186 -9.77 -7.57 12.35
C LYS A 186 -8.89 -6.34 12.18
N LEU A 187 -8.87 -5.74 10.99
CA LEU A 187 -8.15 -4.49 10.78
C LEU A 187 -8.76 -3.37 11.61
N PRO A 188 -7.94 -2.42 12.09
CA PRO A 188 -8.44 -1.16 12.62
C PRO A 188 -9.32 -0.45 11.58
N GLU A 189 -10.33 0.28 12.05
CA GLU A 189 -11.36 0.89 11.19
C GLU A 189 -10.80 1.73 10.05
N ALA A 190 -9.69 2.44 10.30
CA ALA A 190 -9.01 3.29 9.33
C ALA A 190 -8.52 2.54 8.07
N PHE A 191 -8.30 1.22 8.17
CA PHE A 191 -7.80 0.39 7.07
C PHE A 191 -8.87 -0.44 6.37
N GLN A 192 -10.03 -0.65 6.99
CA GLN A 192 -11.01 -1.63 6.52
C GLN A 192 -11.58 -1.27 5.14
N LEU A 193 -11.90 0.01 4.90
CA LEU A 193 -12.45 0.46 3.63
C LEU A 193 -11.45 0.30 2.48
N ASP A 194 -10.20 0.70 2.70
CA ASP A 194 -9.13 0.52 1.71
C ASP A 194 -8.84 -0.95 1.44
N ALA A 195 -8.77 -1.77 2.49
CA ALA A 195 -8.57 -3.21 2.35
C ALA A 195 -9.68 -3.88 1.53
N LEU A 196 -10.95 -3.55 1.80
CA LEU A 196 -12.09 -4.10 1.07
C LEU A 196 -12.11 -3.65 -0.39
N LEU A 197 -11.80 -2.38 -0.66
CA LEU A 197 -11.68 -1.87 -2.02
C LEU A 197 -10.58 -2.60 -2.80
N GLN A 198 -9.40 -2.79 -2.20
CA GLN A 198 -8.30 -3.51 -2.83
C GLN A 198 -8.64 -4.99 -3.06
N LEU A 199 -9.21 -5.67 -2.07
CA LEU A 199 -9.68 -7.06 -2.21
C LEU A 199 -10.69 -7.21 -3.35
N ALA A 200 -11.68 -6.31 -3.43
CA ALA A 200 -12.69 -6.33 -4.48
C ALA A 200 -12.09 -6.13 -5.88
N ASN A 201 -11.17 -5.18 -6.04
CA ASN A 201 -10.49 -4.91 -7.31
C ASN A 201 -9.58 -6.06 -7.76
N VAL A 202 -8.81 -6.65 -6.84
CA VAL A 202 -7.97 -7.81 -7.14
C VAL A 202 -8.83 -9.01 -7.53
N CYS A 203 -9.90 -9.29 -6.79
CA CYS A 203 -10.82 -10.36 -7.15
C CYS A 203 -11.50 -10.13 -8.51
N LEU A 204 -11.84 -8.88 -8.84
CA LEU A 204 -12.41 -8.52 -10.14
C LEU A 204 -11.44 -8.83 -11.28
N SER A 205 -10.17 -8.43 -11.15
CA SER A 205 -9.14 -8.69 -12.17
C SER A 205 -8.83 -10.18 -12.33
N LEU A 206 -8.97 -10.97 -11.27
CA LEU A 206 -8.80 -12.42 -11.27
C LEU A 206 -10.04 -13.20 -11.77
N GLY A 207 -11.14 -12.52 -12.07
CA GLY A 207 -12.40 -13.17 -12.45
C GLY A 207 -13.07 -13.95 -11.31
N LYS A 208 -12.75 -13.63 -10.05
CA LYS A 208 -13.36 -14.25 -8.87
C LYS A 208 -14.67 -13.52 -8.53
N TRP A 209 -15.68 -13.70 -9.37
CA TRP A 209 -16.92 -12.91 -9.33
C TRP A 209 -17.63 -12.97 -7.97
N ASN A 210 -17.81 -14.18 -7.41
CA ASN A 210 -18.45 -14.35 -6.10
C ASN A 210 -17.74 -13.57 -4.97
N LEU A 211 -16.39 -13.62 -4.93
CA LEU A 211 -15.61 -12.88 -3.94
C LEU A 211 -15.66 -11.37 -4.21
N THR A 212 -15.65 -10.97 -5.49
CA THR A 212 -15.78 -9.57 -5.90
C THR A 212 -17.10 -8.99 -5.39
N GLU A 213 -18.21 -9.67 -5.63
CA GLU A 213 -19.53 -9.24 -5.17
C GLU A 213 -19.61 -9.20 -3.64
N GLN A 214 -19.04 -10.20 -2.96
CA GLN A 214 -19.00 -10.25 -1.50
C GLN A 214 -18.24 -9.05 -0.90
N PHE A 215 -17.02 -8.78 -1.38
CA PHE A 215 -16.23 -7.67 -0.87
C PHE A 215 -16.82 -6.31 -1.26
N ALA A 216 -17.43 -6.20 -2.44
CA ALA A 216 -18.15 -5.00 -2.85
C ALA A 216 -19.38 -4.73 -1.96
N ASP A 217 -20.17 -5.74 -1.62
CA ASP A 217 -21.28 -5.58 -0.65
C ASP A 217 -20.80 -5.19 0.73
N GLU A 218 -19.72 -5.83 1.22
CA GLU A 218 -19.12 -5.53 2.51
C GLU A 218 -18.62 -4.07 2.54
N LEU A 219 -17.96 -3.62 1.46
CA LEU A 219 -17.52 -2.23 1.29
C LEU A 219 -18.69 -1.24 1.30
N ARG A 220 -19.77 -1.56 0.58
CA ARG A 220 -20.97 -0.71 0.51
C ARG A 220 -21.61 -0.54 1.88
N ILE A 221 -21.80 -1.65 2.60
CA ILE A 221 -22.42 -1.67 3.93
C ILE A 221 -21.56 -0.84 4.89
N LEU A 222 -20.26 -1.12 4.95
CA LEU A 222 -19.35 -0.42 5.86
C LEU A 222 -19.28 1.08 5.56
N THR A 223 -19.13 1.45 4.29
CA THR A 223 -19.10 2.86 3.88
C THR A 223 -20.39 3.59 4.23
N THR A 224 -21.55 2.94 4.05
CA THR A 224 -22.85 3.52 4.38
C THR A 224 -22.97 3.79 5.88
N ILE A 225 -22.56 2.84 6.72
CA ILE A 225 -22.55 3.00 8.18
C ILE A 225 -21.66 4.17 8.57
N ARG A 226 -20.42 4.20 8.07
CA ARG A 226 -19.44 5.26 8.38
C ARG A 226 -19.94 6.64 7.97
N TYR A 227 -20.53 6.75 6.78
CA TYR A 227 -21.08 8.00 6.29
C TYR A 227 -22.26 8.50 7.17
N GLN A 228 -23.12 7.59 7.62
CA GLN A 228 -24.21 7.93 8.55
C GLN A 228 -23.68 8.41 9.90
N GLU A 229 -22.64 7.76 10.43
CA GLU A 229 -21.96 8.17 11.67
C GLU A 229 -21.38 9.59 11.53
N GLU A 230 -20.67 9.88 10.45
CA GLU A 230 -20.11 11.21 10.18
C GLU A 230 -21.19 12.29 10.02
N LEU A 231 -22.30 11.97 9.35
CA LEU A 231 -23.45 12.88 9.23
C LEU A 231 -24.05 13.21 10.60
N LEU A 232 -24.19 12.22 11.49
CA LEU A 232 -24.72 12.44 12.83
C LEU A 232 -23.77 13.32 13.67
N ILE A 233 -22.46 13.09 13.59
CA ILE A 233 -21.44 13.92 14.25
C ILE A 233 -21.54 15.37 13.77
N LYS A 234 -21.61 15.58 12.45
CA LYS A 234 -21.75 16.91 11.82
C LYS A 234 -23.03 17.62 12.26
N LYS A 235 -24.17 16.92 12.27
CA LYS A 235 -25.48 17.46 12.71
C LYS A 235 -25.48 17.83 14.19
N ASN A 236 -24.82 17.04 15.03
CA ASN A 236 -24.74 17.27 16.48
C ASN A 236 -23.64 18.26 16.88
N LYS A 237 -22.88 18.82 15.93
CA LYS A 237 -21.72 19.72 16.18
C LYS A 237 -20.71 19.13 17.17
N SER A 238 -20.55 17.81 17.16
CA SER A 238 -19.58 17.12 18.03
C SER A 238 -18.15 17.34 17.50
N VAL A 239 -17.17 17.38 18.40
CA VAL A 239 -15.75 17.64 18.11
C VAL A 239 -14.97 16.35 17.79
N SER A 240 -15.65 15.29 17.34
CA SER A 240 -14.95 14.06 16.94
C SER A 240 -14.18 14.30 15.64
N GLU A 241 -12.93 13.86 15.59
CA GLU A 241 -12.21 13.81 14.31
C GLU A 241 -12.88 12.78 13.38
N PRO A 242 -13.00 13.09 12.08
CA PRO A 242 -13.49 12.13 11.08
C PRO A 242 -12.49 10.99 10.92
N LEU A 243 -12.99 9.83 10.45
CA LEU A 243 -12.14 8.68 10.19
C LEU A 243 -11.16 9.01 9.06
N LYS A 244 -9.86 8.87 9.34
CA LYS A 244 -8.83 9.05 8.32
C LYS A 244 -8.76 7.80 7.45
N THR A 245 -9.15 7.97 6.19
CA THR A 245 -9.13 6.96 5.13
C THR A 245 -8.28 7.50 3.96
N GLU A 246 -7.83 6.63 3.05
CA GLU A 246 -7.04 7.10 1.90
C GLU A 246 -7.85 7.94 0.90
N ARG A 247 -9.18 7.79 0.90
CA ARG A 247 -10.09 8.41 -0.08
C ARG A 247 -11.34 8.94 0.60
N PRO A 248 -12.02 9.95 0.04
CA PRO A 248 -13.33 10.37 0.54
C PRO A 248 -14.35 9.23 0.54
N LEU A 249 -15.29 9.20 1.51
CA LEU A 249 -16.30 8.14 1.64
C LEU A 249 -17.14 7.92 0.37
N VAL A 250 -17.40 8.97 -0.40
CA VAL A 250 -18.13 8.88 -1.67
C VAL A 250 -17.42 7.96 -2.68
N VAL A 251 -16.10 7.87 -2.62
CA VAL A 251 -15.31 7.00 -3.52
C VAL A 251 -15.55 5.54 -3.18
N TYR A 252 -15.44 5.15 -1.90
CA TYR A 252 -15.72 3.78 -1.50
C TYR A 252 -17.17 3.38 -1.80
N TYR A 253 -18.10 4.32 -1.61
CA TYR A 253 -19.52 4.08 -1.91
C TYR A 253 -19.72 3.84 -3.42
N GLY A 254 -19.30 4.76 -4.28
CA GLY A 254 -19.45 4.62 -5.72
C GLY A 254 -18.71 3.40 -6.27
N GLN A 255 -17.46 3.15 -5.81
CA GLN A 255 -16.68 1.98 -6.21
C GLN A 255 -17.37 0.67 -5.80
N SER A 256 -18.00 0.61 -4.63
CA SER A 256 -18.72 -0.59 -4.18
C SER A 256 -19.84 -0.99 -5.14
N TYR A 257 -20.59 -0.03 -5.68
CA TYR A 257 -21.59 -0.31 -6.70
C TYR A 257 -20.99 -0.59 -8.06
N LEU A 258 -20.00 0.21 -8.49
CA LEU A 258 -19.36 0.07 -9.79
C LEU A 258 -18.70 -1.31 -9.96
N ILE A 259 -17.92 -1.75 -8.97
CA ILE A 259 -17.23 -3.05 -8.98
C ILE A 259 -18.25 -4.20 -9.01
N LYS A 260 -19.34 -4.08 -8.22
CA LYS A 260 -20.41 -5.07 -8.23
C LYS A 260 -21.16 -5.13 -9.56
N ALA A 261 -21.46 -3.97 -10.15
CA ALA A 261 -22.05 -3.87 -11.48
C ALA A 261 -21.13 -4.55 -12.52
N ALA A 262 -19.83 -4.27 -12.49
CA ALA A 262 -18.87 -4.90 -13.38
C ALA A 262 -18.82 -6.43 -13.24
N ALA A 263 -18.83 -6.96 -12.00
CA ALA A 263 -18.86 -8.40 -11.76
C ALA A 263 -20.16 -9.06 -12.27
N LEU A 264 -21.32 -8.43 -12.05
CA LEU A 264 -22.61 -8.90 -12.56
C LEU A 264 -22.66 -8.86 -14.09
N PHE A 265 -22.12 -7.80 -14.69
CA PHE A 265 -22.06 -7.62 -16.13
C PHE A 265 -21.23 -8.74 -16.79
N ARG A 266 -20.05 -9.04 -16.24
CA ARG A 266 -19.17 -10.13 -16.72
C ARG A 266 -19.81 -11.52 -16.60
N GLN A 267 -20.81 -11.68 -15.74
CA GLN A 267 -21.60 -12.91 -15.57
C GLN A 267 -22.86 -12.94 -16.45
N GLY A 268 -23.13 -11.89 -17.25
CA GLY A 268 -24.32 -11.79 -18.09
C GLY A 268 -25.59 -11.40 -17.33
N HIS A 269 -25.47 -10.94 -16.08
CA HIS A 269 -26.61 -10.51 -15.27
C HIS A 269 -26.96 -9.03 -15.53
N TYR A 270 -27.29 -8.70 -16.78
CA TYR A 270 -27.45 -7.31 -17.24
C TYR A 270 -28.57 -6.53 -16.53
N GLU A 271 -29.72 -7.15 -16.28
CA GLU A 271 -30.82 -6.50 -15.54
C GLU A 271 -30.42 -6.13 -14.10
N LYS A 272 -29.69 -7.02 -13.41
CA LYS A 272 -29.14 -6.71 -12.08
C LYS A 272 -28.05 -5.65 -12.18
N THR A 273 -27.23 -5.68 -13.23
CA THR A 273 -26.20 -4.68 -13.47
C THR A 273 -26.82 -3.29 -13.52
N LYS A 274 -27.92 -3.11 -14.27
CA LYS A 274 -28.65 -1.85 -14.36
C LYS A 274 -29.05 -1.30 -12.99
N GLN A 275 -29.60 -2.15 -12.12
CA GLN A 275 -29.98 -1.77 -10.75
C GLN A 275 -28.78 -1.29 -9.91
N TYR A 276 -27.59 -1.89 -10.10
CA TYR A 276 -26.38 -1.44 -9.42
C TYR A 276 -25.82 -0.15 -10.02
N ILE A 277 -26.03 0.11 -11.31
CA ILE A 277 -25.65 1.40 -11.93
C ILE A 277 -26.45 2.56 -11.34
N GLU A 278 -27.75 2.35 -11.11
CA GLU A 278 -28.62 3.33 -10.44
C GLU A 278 -28.10 3.74 -9.06
N GLY A 279 -27.36 2.86 -8.38
CA GLY A 279 -26.78 3.14 -7.07
C GLY A 279 -25.61 4.14 -7.07
N TYR A 280 -24.95 4.38 -8.21
CA TYR A 280 -23.84 5.33 -8.31
C TYR A 280 -23.98 6.40 -9.38
N GLU A 281 -25.07 6.39 -10.16
CA GLU A 281 -25.27 7.38 -11.24
C GLU A 281 -25.46 8.80 -10.75
N ASP A 282 -26.07 8.95 -9.57
CA ASP A 282 -26.31 10.22 -8.91
C ASP A 282 -25.88 10.11 -7.44
N LEU A 283 -24.69 10.65 -7.17
CA LEU A 283 -24.13 10.77 -5.83
C LEU A 283 -24.21 12.22 -5.30
N SER A 284 -25.02 13.08 -5.92
CA SER A 284 -25.19 14.48 -5.50
C SER A 284 -25.81 14.65 -4.11
N TRP A 285 -26.44 13.59 -3.59
CA TRP A 285 -27.00 13.53 -2.23
C TRP A 285 -25.92 13.42 -1.13
N PHE A 286 -24.64 13.18 -1.47
CA PHE A 286 -23.57 13.23 -0.49
C PHE A 286 -23.34 14.67 0.03
N GLU A 287 -23.58 14.90 1.32
CA GLU A 287 -23.47 16.20 1.98
C GLU A 287 -22.03 16.51 2.47
N ILE A 288 -21.23 15.47 2.69
CA ILE A 288 -19.85 15.59 3.19
C ILE A 288 -18.91 15.33 2.02
N LEU A 289 -18.62 16.41 1.28
CA LEU A 289 -17.74 16.38 0.11
C LEU A 289 -16.71 17.50 0.18
N ASP A 290 -15.46 17.13 -0.04
CA ASP A 290 -14.39 18.06 -0.38
C ASP A 290 -14.31 18.23 -1.92
N GLU A 291 -13.35 19.03 -2.40
CA GLU A 291 -13.17 19.26 -3.84
C GLU A 291 -12.81 17.99 -4.61
N GLN A 292 -12.11 17.06 -3.97
CA GLN A 292 -11.82 15.75 -4.56
C GLN A 292 -13.11 14.94 -4.70
N GLY A 293 -13.90 14.83 -3.63
CA GLY A 293 -15.18 14.11 -3.62
C GLY A 293 -16.15 14.63 -4.68
N LYS A 294 -16.24 15.94 -4.90
CA LYS A 294 -17.08 16.52 -5.98
C LYS A 294 -16.64 16.07 -7.37
N LYS A 295 -15.32 16.00 -7.62
CA LYS A 295 -14.80 15.48 -8.90
C LYS A 295 -15.16 14.01 -9.08
N GLU A 296 -15.06 13.22 -8.02
CA GLU A 296 -15.40 11.80 -8.06
C GLU A 296 -16.89 11.57 -8.30
N VAL A 297 -17.79 12.38 -7.71
CA VAL A 297 -19.23 12.34 -8.02
C VAL A 297 -19.48 12.52 -9.52
N ASN A 298 -18.81 13.50 -10.15
CA ASN A 298 -18.93 13.70 -11.60
C ASN A 298 -18.38 12.49 -12.39
N ASN A 299 -17.23 11.94 -11.98
CA ASN A 299 -16.65 10.75 -12.62
C ASN A 299 -17.62 9.55 -12.56
N PHE A 300 -18.24 9.29 -11.41
CA PHE A 300 -19.22 8.21 -11.25
C PHE A 300 -20.43 8.39 -12.16
N SER A 301 -20.96 9.61 -12.27
CA SER A 301 -22.07 9.91 -13.18
C SER A 301 -21.70 9.64 -14.65
N LEU A 302 -20.46 10.01 -15.04
CA LEU A 302 -19.94 9.74 -16.37
C LEU A 302 -19.78 8.23 -16.64
N TRP A 303 -19.21 7.48 -15.71
CA TRP A 303 -19.08 6.02 -15.82
C TRP A 303 -20.44 5.34 -15.86
N ALA A 304 -21.41 5.81 -15.07
CA ALA A 304 -22.77 5.27 -15.06
C ALA A 304 -23.42 5.41 -16.44
N ARG A 305 -23.23 6.56 -17.10
CA ARG A 305 -23.74 6.80 -18.45
C ARG A 305 -23.17 5.82 -19.48
N ALA A 306 -21.85 5.64 -19.52
CA ALA A 306 -21.22 4.63 -20.40
C ALA A 306 -21.75 3.22 -20.12
N ASN A 307 -21.77 2.84 -18.83
CA ASN A 307 -22.16 1.49 -18.43
C ASN A 307 -23.63 1.20 -18.72
N LYS A 308 -24.52 2.20 -18.64
CA LYS A 308 -25.92 2.06 -19.07
C LYS A 308 -26.02 1.75 -20.55
N TYR A 309 -25.29 2.46 -21.42
CA TYR A 309 -25.30 2.18 -22.85
C TYR A 309 -24.85 0.74 -23.14
N SER A 310 -23.76 0.29 -22.51
CA SER A 310 -23.27 -1.08 -22.62
C SER A 310 -24.33 -2.12 -22.19
N VAL A 311 -25.00 -1.88 -21.06
CA VAL A 311 -26.06 -2.76 -20.54
C VAL A 311 -27.26 -2.81 -21.47
N GLU A 312 -27.75 -1.67 -21.96
CA GLU A 312 -28.90 -1.60 -22.87
C GLU A 312 -28.63 -2.34 -24.18
N LEU A 313 -27.43 -2.18 -24.77
CA LEU A 313 -27.03 -2.93 -25.95
C LEU A 313 -26.96 -4.43 -25.69
N MET A 314 -26.42 -4.85 -24.54
CA MET A 314 -26.37 -6.25 -24.14
C MET A 314 -27.72 -6.86 -23.76
N LEU A 315 -28.75 -6.02 -23.57
CA LEU A 315 -30.15 -6.43 -23.45
C LEU A 315 -30.88 -6.42 -24.82
N GLY A 316 -30.20 -6.02 -25.90
CA GLY A 316 -30.75 -5.99 -27.26
C GLY A 316 -31.47 -4.70 -27.63
N ASN A 317 -31.37 -3.65 -26.80
CA ASN A 317 -31.94 -2.36 -27.09
C ASN A 317 -31.05 -1.56 -28.05
N VAL A 318 -31.20 -1.80 -29.36
CA VAL A 318 -30.40 -1.14 -30.40
C VAL A 318 -30.66 0.37 -30.51
N SER A 319 -31.76 0.87 -29.94
CA SER A 319 -32.11 2.30 -30.04
C SER A 319 -31.08 3.24 -29.39
N VAL A 320 -30.25 2.73 -28.47
CA VAL A 320 -29.21 3.52 -27.82
C VAL A 320 -27.89 3.62 -28.61
N LEU A 321 -27.78 2.89 -29.73
CA LEU A 321 -26.51 2.72 -30.46
C LEU A 321 -25.91 4.06 -30.92
N ASP A 322 -26.71 4.91 -31.55
CA ASP A 322 -26.23 6.19 -32.09
C ASP A 322 -25.87 7.17 -30.96
N GLU A 323 -26.63 7.17 -29.86
CA GLU A 323 -26.29 7.96 -28.68
C GLU A 323 -24.98 7.50 -28.04
N TYR A 324 -24.76 6.19 -27.98
CA TYR A 324 -23.53 5.64 -27.43
C TYR A 324 -22.32 5.97 -28.30
N ALA A 325 -22.45 5.88 -29.63
CA ALA A 325 -21.41 6.28 -30.56
C ALA A 325 -21.06 7.76 -30.42
N ASN A 326 -22.05 8.65 -30.34
CA ASN A 326 -21.81 10.08 -30.08
C ASN A 326 -21.10 10.31 -28.75
N TYR A 327 -21.47 9.57 -27.70
CA TYR A 327 -20.78 9.63 -26.41
C TYR A 327 -19.30 9.20 -26.50
N LEU A 328 -18.99 8.14 -27.26
CA LEU A 328 -17.62 7.67 -27.48
C LEU A 328 -16.79 8.67 -28.29
N ALA A 329 -17.40 9.37 -29.25
CA ALA A 329 -16.72 10.38 -30.06
C ALA A 329 -16.17 11.55 -29.24
N GLU A 330 -16.80 11.87 -28.10
CA GLU A 330 -16.31 12.87 -27.16
C GLU A 330 -15.17 12.36 -26.26
N ARG A 331 -14.87 11.05 -26.29
CA ARG A 331 -13.95 10.36 -25.36
C ARG A 331 -13.07 9.34 -26.06
N PRO A 332 -11.98 9.79 -26.69
CA PRO A 332 -11.10 8.92 -27.47
C PRO A 332 -10.56 7.70 -26.70
N ASN A 333 -10.30 7.84 -25.41
CA ASN A 333 -9.78 6.76 -24.57
C ASN A 333 -10.79 5.62 -24.35
N ASP A 334 -12.10 5.89 -24.49
CA ASP A 334 -13.17 4.91 -24.25
C ASP A 334 -13.55 4.15 -25.53
N ILE A 335 -13.10 4.63 -26.71
CA ILE A 335 -13.46 4.07 -28.02
C ILE A 335 -13.17 2.57 -28.13
N PRO A 336 -11.98 2.05 -27.75
CA PRO A 336 -11.68 0.63 -27.95
C PRO A 336 -12.63 -0.29 -27.18
N GLU A 337 -12.92 0.03 -25.91
CA GLU A 337 -13.83 -0.75 -25.08
C GLU A 337 -15.29 -0.62 -25.55
N GLY A 338 -15.70 0.59 -25.95
CA GLY A 338 -17.03 0.83 -26.48
C GLY A 338 -17.30 0.10 -27.79
N LEU A 339 -16.35 0.10 -28.73
CA LEU A 339 -16.49 -0.63 -29.99
C LEU A 339 -16.50 -2.15 -29.80
N LEU A 340 -15.73 -2.67 -28.84
CA LEU A 340 -15.80 -4.08 -28.45
C LEU A 340 -17.22 -4.43 -27.99
N MET A 341 -17.82 -3.59 -27.14
CA MET A 341 -19.17 -3.79 -26.64
C MET A 341 -20.23 -3.76 -27.75
N ILE A 342 -20.17 -2.75 -28.61
CA ILE A 342 -21.06 -2.58 -29.77
C ILE A 342 -20.97 -3.81 -30.68
N THR A 343 -19.75 -4.27 -30.97
CA THR A 343 -19.52 -5.45 -31.82
C THR A 343 -20.06 -6.74 -31.19
N GLN A 344 -19.91 -6.91 -29.87
CA GLN A 344 -20.48 -8.05 -29.15
C GLN A 344 -22.00 -8.06 -29.22
N ALA A 345 -22.64 -6.91 -28.97
CA ALA A 345 -24.09 -6.78 -29.07
C ALA A 345 -24.59 -7.00 -30.51
N ALA A 346 -23.90 -6.43 -31.50
CA ALA A 346 -24.23 -6.60 -32.92
C ALA A 346 -24.22 -8.07 -33.34
N ASN A 347 -23.19 -8.81 -32.93
CA ASN A 347 -23.09 -10.25 -33.17
C ASN A 347 -24.18 -11.05 -32.43
N ALA A 348 -24.54 -10.65 -31.21
CA ALA A 348 -25.56 -11.34 -30.41
C ALA A 348 -26.99 -11.15 -30.95
N TYR A 349 -27.30 -9.95 -31.45
CA TYR A 349 -28.67 -9.55 -31.84
C TYR A 349 -28.86 -9.36 -33.35
N GLY A 350 -27.80 -9.47 -34.16
CA GLY A 350 -27.87 -9.49 -35.63
C GLY A 350 -28.16 -8.14 -36.28
N PHE A 351 -27.59 -7.04 -35.77
CA PHE A 351 -27.69 -5.71 -36.38
C PHE A 351 -26.37 -5.24 -37.00
N SER A 352 -26.43 -4.41 -38.05
CA SER A 352 -25.23 -3.82 -38.68
C SER A 352 -24.68 -2.66 -37.86
N ILE A 353 -23.35 -2.52 -37.84
CA ILE A 353 -22.61 -1.44 -37.21
C ILE A 353 -21.69 -0.70 -38.20
N ASP A 354 -21.87 -0.92 -39.51
CA ASP A 354 -20.99 -0.35 -40.54
C ASP A 354 -20.95 1.18 -40.43
N HIS A 355 -22.11 1.81 -40.20
CA HIS A 355 -22.24 3.26 -40.03
C HIS A 355 -21.57 3.80 -38.76
N ILE A 356 -21.35 2.95 -37.75
CA ILE A 356 -20.60 3.31 -36.54
C ILE A 356 -19.11 3.20 -36.82
N LEU A 357 -18.66 2.13 -37.47
CA LEU A 357 -17.25 1.92 -37.79
C LEU A 357 -16.70 3.02 -38.72
N GLU A 358 -17.54 3.54 -39.63
CA GLU A 358 -17.21 4.69 -40.47
C GLU A 358 -16.91 5.98 -39.68
N GLN A 359 -17.45 6.13 -38.46
CA GLN A 359 -17.21 7.29 -37.60
C GLN A 359 -15.88 7.21 -36.84
N PHE A 360 -15.32 6.01 -36.67
CA PHE A 360 -14.10 5.74 -35.91
C PHE A 360 -13.02 5.13 -36.81
N PRO A 361 -12.36 5.92 -37.67
CA PRO A 361 -11.28 5.43 -38.51
C PRO A 361 -10.14 4.82 -37.68
N LEU A 362 -9.52 3.78 -38.23
CA LEU A 362 -8.42 3.00 -37.62
C LEU A 362 -7.24 3.83 -37.07
N SER A 363 -7.10 5.10 -37.44
CA SER A 363 -6.10 6.02 -36.86
C SER A 363 -6.43 6.49 -35.44
N LEU A 364 -7.63 6.21 -34.94
CA LEU A 364 -8.11 6.53 -33.59
C LEU A 364 -8.09 5.30 -32.65
N LEU A 365 -7.70 4.13 -33.16
CA LEU A 365 -7.51 2.86 -32.45
C LEU A 365 -6.02 2.58 -32.31
#